data_AF-A0A7S0BU85-F1
#
_entry.id   AF-A0A7S0BU85-F1
#
_cell.length_a   1.000
_cell.length_b   1.000
_cell.length_c   1.000
_cell.angle_alpha   90.00
_cell.angle_beta   90.00
_cell.angle_gamma   90.00
#
_symmetry.space_group_name_H-M   'P 1'
#
loop_
_entity.id
_entity.type
_entity.pdbx_description
1 polymer ?
#
loop_
_entity_poly.entity_id
_entity_poly.type
_entity_poly.pdbx_seq_one_letter_code
_entity_poly.pdbx_strand_id
1 'polypeptide(L)'
;TKYLQEAFNVPLVIQLTDDEKFLFTQDPKKKLEDFYQMGKDNARDIIACGFDPEKTFIFSDLDYVGTMWKNIVKIQKAVTYNQVKGIFGFTDSDNIGKHGFPAVQAAPSFSSSFPDIFGESSDLPCLIPCAIDQDPYFRMTRDAAHRLKLKKPALIHSKFFPALQGDNTKMSASDETSAIFITDTPNQIK
;
A
#
# COMPACT_ATOMS: atom_id res chain seq x y z
N THR A 1 6.79 -2.92 11.25
CA THR A 1 6.30 -1.54 11.47
C THR A 1 5.99 -1.22 12.93
N LYS A 2 5.20 -2.04 13.66
CA LYS A 2 4.86 -1.81 15.09
C LYS A 2 6.06 -1.48 15.98
N TYR A 3 7.14 -2.25 15.88
CA TYR A 3 8.39 -1.97 16.59
C TYR A 3 8.96 -0.56 16.32
N LEU A 4 8.92 -0.10 15.05
CA LEU A 4 9.41 1.24 14.69
C LEU A 4 8.54 2.34 15.29
N GLN A 5 7.22 2.14 15.31
CA GLN A 5 6.29 3.07 15.96
C GLN A 5 6.63 3.22 17.45
N GLU A 6 6.86 2.12 18.16
CA GLU A 6 7.21 2.15 19.58
C GLU A 6 8.58 2.76 19.84
N ALA A 7 9.61 2.33 19.09
CA ALA A 7 10.98 2.75 19.30
C ALA A 7 11.21 4.25 19.01
N PHE A 8 10.51 4.78 18.00
CA PHE A 8 10.64 6.18 17.60
C PHE A 8 9.51 7.09 18.10
N ASN A 9 8.45 6.52 18.66
CA ASN A 9 7.26 7.23 19.13
C ASN A 9 6.68 8.19 18.07
N VAL A 10 6.42 7.67 16.87
CA VAL A 10 5.98 8.43 15.69
C VAL A 10 4.57 8.05 15.24
N PRO A 11 3.82 8.96 14.58
CA PRO A 11 2.54 8.63 13.97
C PRO A 11 2.72 7.66 12.78
N LEU A 12 1.70 6.85 12.53
CA LEU A 12 1.64 5.85 11.48
C LEU A 12 0.35 5.99 10.68
N VAL A 13 0.46 5.94 9.36
CA VAL A 13 -0.66 5.78 8.43
C VAL A 13 -0.56 4.41 7.75
N ILE A 14 -1.68 3.71 7.61
CA ILE A 14 -1.76 2.41 6.94
C ILE A 14 -2.86 2.48 5.87
N GLN A 15 -2.46 2.33 4.62
CA GLN A 15 -3.34 2.32 3.46
C GLN A 15 -3.90 0.91 3.24
N LEU A 16 -5.20 0.82 3.01
CA LEU A 16 -5.89 -0.39 2.56
C LEU A 16 -6.33 -0.17 1.11
N THR A 17 -5.66 -0.85 0.18
CA THR A 17 -5.83 -0.68 -1.27
C THR A 17 -6.99 -1.51 -1.83
N ASP A 18 -8.18 -1.31 -1.25
CA ASP A 18 -9.40 -2.01 -1.68
C ASP A 18 -9.82 -1.65 -3.13
N ASP A 19 -9.52 -0.44 -3.58
CA ASP A 19 -9.63 -0.02 -4.97
C ASP A 19 -8.66 -0.78 -5.90
N GLU A 20 -7.39 -0.96 -5.52
CA GLU A 20 -6.41 -1.78 -6.25
C GLU A 20 -6.91 -3.20 -6.41
N LYS A 21 -7.34 -3.83 -5.31
CA LYS A 21 -7.79 -5.23 -5.36
C LYS A 21 -8.95 -5.38 -6.33
N PHE A 22 -9.87 -4.42 -6.37
CA PHE A 22 -10.95 -4.39 -7.36
C PHE A 22 -10.46 -4.14 -8.79
N LEU A 23 -9.53 -3.21 -9.01
CA LEU A 23 -9.00 -2.88 -10.34
C LEU A 23 -8.18 -4.01 -10.97
N PHE A 24 -7.56 -4.86 -10.15
CA PHE A 24 -6.66 -5.94 -10.58
C PHE A 24 -7.32 -7.32 -10.59
N THR A 25 -8.43 -7.52 -9.87
CA THR A 25 -9.14 -8.81 -9.87
C THR A 25 -9.52 -9.23 -11.29
N GLN A 26 -9.39 -10.54 -11.56
CA GLN A 26 -9.88 -11.16 -12.79
C GLN A 26 -11.19 -11.93 -12.55
N ASP A 27 -11.70 -11.95 -11.31
CA ASP A 27 -12.96 -12.60 -10.98
C ASP A 27 -14.14 -11.65 -11.26
N PRO A 28 -14.95 -11.90 -12.31
CA PRO A 28 -16.06 -11.02 -12.69
C PRO A 28 -17.24 -11.08 -11.71
N LYS A 29 -17.24 -12.01 -10.75
CA LYS A 29 -18.31 -12.12 -9.74
C LYS A 29 -18.08 -11.22 -8.54
N LYS A 30 -16.82 -10.82 -8.30
CA LYS A 30 -16.45 -9.95 -7.19
C LYS A 30 -16.89 -8.51 -7.45
N LYS A 31 -17.56 -7.92 -6.46
CA LYS A 31 -18.02 -6.54 -6.49
C LYS A 31 -17.09 -5.65 -5.68
N LEU A 32 -17.18 -4.34 -5.88
CA LEU A 32 -16.38 -3.37 -5.15
C LEU A 32 -16.60 -3.49 -3.63
N GLU A 33 -17.84 -3.73 -3.20
CA GLU A 33 -18.21 -3.88 -1.80
C GLU A 33 -17.54 -5.09 -1.14
N ASP A 34 -17.23 -6.15 -1.91
CA ASP A 34 -16.51 -7.31 -1.38
C ASP A 34 -15.09 -6.92 -0.97
N PHE A 35 -14.42 -6.08 -1.76
CA PHE A 35 -13.06 -5.61 -1.47
C PHE A 35 -13.03 -4.60 -0.33
N TYR A 36 -14.04 -3.74 -0.23
CA TYR A 36 -14.21 -2.86 0.93
C TYR A 36 -14.38 -3.67 2.22
N GLN A 37 -15.23 -4.70 2.19
CA GLN A 37 -15.41 -5.59 3.35
C GLN A 37 -14.14 -6.36 3.69
N MET A 38 -13.42 -6.88 2.68
CA MET A 38 -12.10 -7.50 2.90
C MET A 38 -11.10 -6.53 3.53
N GLY A 39 -11.07 -5.26 3.08
CA GLY A 39 -10.24 -4.22 3.69
C GLY A 39 -10.56 -4.03 5.18
N LYS A 40 -11.86 -4.00 5.54
CA LYS A 40 -12.28 -3.91 6.95
C LYS A 40 -11.91 -5.13 7.77
N ASP A 41 -11.99 -6.32 7.21
CA ASP A 41 -11.58 -7.55 7.91
C ASP A 41 -10.05 -7.55 8.11
N ASN A 42 -9.26 -7.19 7.09
CA ASN A 42 -7.81 -7.05 7.20
C ASN A 42 -7.39 -5.93 8.16
N ALA A 43 -8.18 -4.86 8.30
CA ALA A 43 -7.93 -3.84 9.30
C ALA A 43 -7.95 -4.44 10.72
N ARG A 44 -8.82 -5.42 11.01
CA ARG A 44 -8.83 -6.11 12.32
C ARG A 44 -7.55 -6.90 12.54
N ASP A 45 -7.07 -7.60 11.52
CA ASP A 45 -5.82 -8.38 11.59
C ASP A 45 -4.61 -7.46 11.83
N ILE A 46 -4.59 -6.29 11.18
CA ILE A 46 -3.56 -5.27 11.39
C ILE A 46 -3.64 -4.71 12.82
N ILE A 47 -4.83 -4.37 13.32
CA ILE A 47 -5.03 -3.89 14.69
C ILE A 47 -4.55 -4.94 15.72
N ALA A 48 -4.80 -6.22 15.46
CA ALA A 48 -4.37 -7.31 16.33
C ALA A 48 -2.84 -7.41 16.48
N CYS A 49 -2.05 -6.79 15.59
CA CYS A 49 -0.59 -6.68 15.74
C CYS A 49 -0.16 -5.72 16.88
N GLY A 50 -1.10 -5.01 17.52
CA GLY A 50 -0.84 -4.19 18.71
C GLY A 50 -0.23 -2.81 18.42
N PHE A 51 -0.73 -2.13 17.38
CA PHE A 51 -0.40 -0.72 17.12
C PHE A 51 -1.08 0.21 18.13
N ASP A 52 -0.46 1.37 18.40
CA ASP A 52 -1.03 2.40 19.29
C ASP A 52 -2.19 3.12 18.58
N PRO A 53 -3.45 3.01 19.05
CA PRO A 53 -4.61 3.61 18.38
C PRO A 53 -4.59 5.14 18.40
N GLU A 54 -3.88 5.77 19.35
CA GLU A 54 -3.75 7.24 19.41
C GLU A 54 -2.77 7.77 18.35
N LYS A 55 -1.93 6.90 17.79
CA LYS A 55 -0.89 7.25 16.80
C LYS A 55 -1.03 6.53 15.48
N THR A 56 -2.11 5.79 15.26
CA THR A 56 -2.29 4.96 14.06
C THR A 56 -3.57 5.32 13.34
N PHE A 57 -3.44 5.72 12.09
CA PHE A 57 -4.56 5.96 11.19
C PHE A 57 -4.57 4.90 10.10
N ILE A 58 -5.60 4.05 10.10
CA ILE A 58 -5.82 3.04 9.05
C ILE A 58 -6.97 3.55 8.19
N PHE A 59 -6.80 3.56 6.87
CA PHE A 59 -7.82 4.06 5.96
C PHE A 59 -8.03 3.14 4.77
N SER A 60 -9.29 3.03 4.35
CA SER A 60 -9.67 2.51 3.03
C SER A 60 -9.37 3.58 1.98
N ASP A 61 -8.80 3.17 0.85
CA ASP A 61 -8.67 4.08 -0.28
C ASP A 61 -10.06 4.57 -0.67
N LEU A 62 -11.03 3.67 -0.91
CA LEU A 62 -12.41 4.05 -1.31
C LEU A 62 -13.07 5.13 -0.43
N ASP A 63 -12.74 5.19 0.86
CA ASP A 63 -13.25 6.22 1.79
C ASP A 63 -12.40 7.51 1.82
N TYR A 64 -11.07 7.41 1.67
CA TYR A 64 -10.15 8.53 1.97
C TYR A 64 -9.51 9.19 0.74
N VAL A 65 -9.60 8.60 -0.47
CA VAL A 65 -8.93 9.16 -1.67
C VAL A 65 -9.32 10.62 -1.91
N GLY A 66 -10.56 11.01 -1.58
CA GLY A 66 -11.05 12.38 -1.74
C GLY A 66 -10.17 13.42 -1.05
N THR A 67 -9.65 13.11 0.14
CA THR A 67 -8.74 13.98 0.89
C THR A 67 -7.37 14.06 0.21
N MET A 68 -6.87 12.92 -0.30
CA MET A 68 -5.55 12.82 -0.94
C MET A 68 -5.53 13.30 -2.40
N TRP A 69 -6.69 13.59 -2.99
CA TRP A 69 -6.85 13.83 -4.43
C TRP A 69 -5.92 14.91 -5.00
N LYS A 70 -5.68 15.97 -4.24
CA LYS A 70 -4.74 17.05 -4.63
C LYS A 70 -3.33 16.53 -4.91
N ASN A 71 -2.84 15.57 -4.11
CA ASN A 71 -1.51 14.99 -4.31
C ASN A 71 -1.52 13.94 -5.42
N ILE A 72 -2.59 13.14 -5.52
CA ILE A 72 -2.76 12.16 -6.61
C ILE A 72 -2.68 12.84 -7.97
N VAL A 73 -3.42 13.93 -8.18
CA VAL A 73 -3.39 14.67 -9.46
C VAL A 73 -2.01 15.27 -9.76
N LYS A 74 -1.30 15.78 -8.74
CA LYS A 74 0.08 16.28 -8.91
C LYS A 74 1.02 15.16 -9.36
N ILE A 75 0.90 13.97 -8.78
CA ILE A 75 1.73 12.81 -9.12
C ILE A 75 1.38 12.29 -10.51
N GLN A 76 0.08 12.16 -10.85
CA GLN A 76 -0.38 11.77 -12.19
C GLN A 76 0.14 12.72 -13.27
N LYS A 77 0.20 14.03 -13.00
CA LYS A 77 0.81 15.00 -13.93
C LYS A 77 2.33 14.81 -14.07
N ALA A 78 3.00 14.34 -13.02
CA ALA A 78 4.45 14.19 -12.98
C ALA A 78 4.95 12.84 -13.56
N VAL A 79 4.08 11.85 -13.72
CA VAL A 79 4.42 10.49 -14.18
C VAL A 79 3.74 10.22 -15.52
N THR A 80 4.51 9.86 -16.55
CA THR A 80 3.97 9.57 -17.87
C THR A 80 3.49 8.12 -18.00
N TYR A 81 2.61 7.90 -18.97
CA TYR A 81 2.15 6.57 -19.36
C TYR A 81 3.30 5.59 -19.65
N ASN A 82 4.32 6.03 -20.40
CA ASN A 82 5.49 5.21 -20.72
C ASN A 82 6.30 4.83 -19.46
N GLN A 83 6.34 5.71 -18.45
CA GLN A 83 7.00 5.38 -17.18
C GLN A 83 6.24 4.27 -16.45
N VAL A 84 4.91 4.35 -16.32
CA VAL A 84 4.15 3.29 -15.64
C VAL A 84 4.21 1.96 -16.40
N LYS A 85 4.18 1.96 -17.74
CA LYS A 85 4.41 0.73 -18.55
C LYS A 85 5.76 0.11 -18.27
N GLY A 86 6.83 0.91 -18.25
CA GLY A 86 8.18 0.42 -18.03
C GLY A 86 8.45 -0.09 -16.61
N ILE A 87 7.79 0.50 -15.60
CA ILE A 87 7.99 0.15 -14.19
C ILE A 87 7.13 -1.05 -13.78
N PHE A 88 5.86 -1.08 -14.17
CA PHE A 88 4.88 -2.06 -13.69
C PHE A 88 4.49 -3.12 -14.74
N GLY A 89 4.99 -3.00 -15.98
CA GLY A 89 4.69 -3.96 -17.05
C GLY A 89 3.27 -3.85 -17.60
N PHE A 90 2.56 -2.75 -17.36
CA PHE A 90 1.21 -2.56 -17.91
C PHE A 90 1.23 -2.51 -19.45
N THR A 91 0.13 -2.99 -20.02
CA THR A 91 -0.10 -3.08 -21.47
C THR A 91 -1.19 -2.11 -21.89
N ASP A 92 -1.33 -1.87 -23.20
CA ASP A 92 -2.39 -1.00 -23.74
C ASP A 92 -3.80 -1.63 -23.62
N SER A 93 -3.89 -2.87 -23.13
CA SER A 93 -5.15 -3.58 -22.85
C SER A 93 -5.56 -3.52 -21.39
N ASP A 94 -4.70 -2.99 -20.50
CA ASP A 94 -5.06 -2.81 -19.10
C ASP A 94 -6.06 -1.65 -18.94
N ASN A 95 -6.93 -1.75 -17.92
CA ASN A 95 -7.90 -0.70 -17.67
C ASN A 95 -7.23 0.60 -17.17
N ILE A 96 -7.84 1.74 -17.43
CA ILE A 96 -7.30 3.06 -17.06
C ILE A 96 -7.06 3.21 -15.54
N GLY A 97 -7.80 2.47 -14.71
CA GLY A 97 -7.61 2.45 -13.26
C GLY A 97 -6.26 1.86 -12.87
N LYS A 98 -5.85 0.72 -13.45
CA LYS A 98 -4.52 0.14 -13.23
C LYS A 98 -3.39 1.12 -13.56
N HIS A 99 -3.51 1.86 -14.67
CA HIS A 99 -2.52 2.87 -15.05
C HIS A 99 -2.49 4.08 -14.10
N GLY A 100 -3.63 4.44 -13.51
CA GLY A 100 -3.75 5.56 -12.57
C GLY A 100 -3.37 5.21 -11.13
N PHE A 101 -3.50 3.93 -10.75
CA PHE A 101 -3.30 3.45 -9.38
C PHE A 101 -1.92 3.75 -8.76
N PRO A 102 -0.79 3.69 -9.48
CA PRO A 102 0.51 4.03 -8.89
C PRO A 102 0.56 5.41 -8.21
N ALA A 103 -0.24 6.37 -8.68
CA ALA A 103 -0.34 7.68 -8.04
C ALA A 103 -1.11 7.65 -6.70
N VAL A 104 -2.09 6.73 -6.56
CA VAL A 104 -2.83 6.49 -5.32
C VAL A 104 -1.90 5.90 -4.27
N GLN A 105 -1.12 4.86 -4.60
CA GLN A 105 -0.10 4.27 -3.72
C GLN A 105 1.01 5.27 -3.32
N ALA A 106 1.35 6.21 -4.21
CA ALA A 106 2.37 7.21 -3.97
C ALA A 106 1.92 8.34 -3.03
N ALA A 107 0.64 8.71 -3.05
CA ALA A 107 0.12 9.88 -2.36
C ALA A 107 0.32 9.85 -0.82
N PRO A 108 0.16 8.72 -0.11
CA PRO A 108 0.44 8.62 1.32
C PRO A 108 1.89 8.91 1.72
N SER A 109 2.82 8.94 0.78
CA SER A 109 4.22 9.29 1.05
C SER A 109 4.44 10.76 1.42
N PHE A 110 3.41 11.60 1.26
CA PHE A 110 3.47 13.04 1.49
C PHE A 110 2.50 13.45 2.60
N SER A 111 2.99 14.12 3.64
CA SER A 111 2.19 14.52 4.80
C SER A 111 0.97 15.37 4.46
N SER A 112 1.04 16.17 3.39
CA SER A 112 -0.07 16.99 2.90
C SER A 112 -1.27 16.17 2.38
N SER A 113 -1.15 14.85 2.29
CA SER A 113 -2.28 13.94 2.04
C SER A 113 -3.14 13.71 3.28
N PHE A 114 -2.65 14.05 4.48
CA PHE A 114 -3.35 13.85 5.76
C PHE A 114 -3.42 15.15 6.56
N PRO A 115 -4.15 16.17 6.07
CA PRO A 115 -4.22 17.48 6.72
C PRO A 115 -4.80 17.42 8.14
N ASP A 116 -5.70 16.48 8.42
CA ASP A 116 -6.30 16.30 9.75
C ASP A 116 -5.30 15.77 10.79
N ILE A 117 -4.20 15.14 10.34
CA ILE A 117 -3.16 14.56 11.21
C ILE A 117 -1.93 15.47 11.26
N PHE A 118 -1.51 16.00 10.12
CA PHE A 118 -0.23 16.71 9.97
C PHE A 118 -0.36 18.20 9.63
N GLY A 119 -1.59 18.71 9.53
CA GLY A 119 -1.87 20.05 9.04
C GLY A 119 -1.47 20.21 7.57
N GLU A 120 -1.31 21.46 7.13
CA GLU A 120 -0.94 21.76 5.74
C GLU A 120 0.55 21.59 5.43
N SER A 121 1.35 21.07 6.36
CA SER A 121 2.79 20.92 6.18
C SER A 121 3.12 19.90 5.11
N SER A 122 3.96 20.27 4.15
CA SER A 122 4.54 19.37 3.14
C SER A 122 6.01 19.00 3.42
N ASP A 123 6.54 19.38 4.58
CA ASP A 123 7.97 19.24 4.92
C ASP A 123 8.28 18.01 5.78
N LEU A 124 7.27 17.28 6.24
CA LEU A 124 7.49 16.09 7.06
C LEU A 124 8.00 14.93 6.18
N PRO A 125 9.17 14.34 6.52
CA PRO A 125 9.66 13.16 5.81
C PRO A 125 8.83 11.93 6.16
N CYS A 126 8.73 11.00 5.20
CA CYS A 126 8.04 9.73 5.37
C CYS A 126 9.06 8.57 5.38
N LEU A 127 8.84 7.57 6.23
CA LEU A 127 9.56 6.29 6.24
C LEU A 127 8.58 5.17 5.89
N ILE A 128 8.94 4.35 4.90
CA ILE A 128 8.08 3.28 4.36
C ILE A 128 8.75 1.92 4.59
N PRO A 129 8.29 1.14 5.59
CA PRO A 129 8.69 -0.26 5.75
C PRO A 129 7.83 -1.14 4.84
N CYS A 130 8.45 -1.86 3.91
CA CYS A 130 7.74 -2.74 2.98
C CYS A 130 8.59 -3.94 2.55
N ALA A 131 7.96 -4.95 1.95
CA ALA A 131 8.68 -5.98 1.22
C ALA A 131 9.25 -5.41 -0.09
N ILE A 132 10.34 -6.00 -0.58
CA ILE A 132 11.08 -5.47 -1.74
C ILE A 132 10.26 -5.40 -3.04
N ASP A 133 9.18 -6.17 -3.19
CA ASP A 133 8.29 -6.07 -4.36
C ASP A 133 7.51 -4.75 -4.45
N GLN A 134 7.45 -3.97 -3.37
CA GLN A 134 6.81 -2.65 -3.36
C GLN A 134 7.76 -1.52 -3.80
N ASP A 135 9.07 -1.77 -3.90
CA ASP A 135 10.06 -0.76 -4.30
C ASP A 135 9.72 -0.04 -5.63
N PRO A 136 9.18 -0.70 -6.68
CA PRO A 136 8.81 0.00 -7.93
C PRO A 136 7.88 1.20 -7.72
N TYR A 137 6.88 1.10 -6.84
CA TYR A 137 5.98 2.21 -6.51
C TYR A 137 6.72 3.39 -5.89
N PHE A 138 7.61 3.10 -4.94
CA PHE A 138 8.28 4.14 -4.16
C PHE A 138 9.53 4.70 -4.85
N ARG A 139 10.16 3.92 -5.74
CA ARG A 139 11.15 4.43 -6.69
C ARG A 139 10.53 5.47 -7.61
N MET A 140 9.37 5.17 -8.21
CA MET A 140 8.58 6.14 -8.98
C MET A 140 8.20 7.36 -8.13
N THR A 141 7.77 7.14 -6.89
CA THR A 141 7.37 8.21 -5.96
C THR A 141 8.53 9.16 -5.65
N ARG A 142 9.75 8.64 -5.46
CA ARG A 142 10.95 9.45 -5.20
C ARG A 142 11.35 10.32 -6.39
N ASP A 143 11.13 9.85 -7.62
CA ASP A 143 11.36 10.64 -8.83
C ASP A 143 10.30 11.73 -8.99
N ALA A 144 9.02 11.41 -8.72
CA ALA A 144 7.93 12.37 -8.71
C ALA A 144 8.12 13.45 -7.63
N ALA A 145 8.55 13.07 -6.42
CA ALA A 145 8.82 13.97 -5.31
C ALA A 145 9.83 15.07 -5.68
N HIS A 146 10.90 14.70 -6.40
CA HIS A 146 11.89 15.66 -6.88
C HIS A 146 11.28 16.71 -7.82
N ARG A 147 10.44 16.29 -8.77
CA ARG A 147 9.75 17.21 -9.71
C ARG A 147 8.76 18.12 -9.00
N LEU A 148 8.08 17.59 -7.98
CA LEU A 148 7.09 18.30 -7.18
C LEU A 148 7.69 19.14 -6.04
N LYS A 149 9.03 19.14 -5.88
CA LYS A 149 9.74 19.80 -4.78
C LYS A 149 9.28 19.35 -3.39
N LEU A 150 8.94 18.06 -3.27
CA LEU A 150 8.56 17.41 -2.02
C LEU A 150 9.73 16.59 -1.45
N LYS A 151 9.67 16.25 -0.16
CA LYS A 151 10.64 15.35 0.46
C LYS A 151 10.49 13.94 -0.11
N LYS A 152 11.61 13.32 -0.48
CA LYS A 152 11.62 11.92 -0.93
C LYS A 152 11.31 11.01 0.26
N PRO A 153 10.42 10.00 0.14
CA PRO A 153 10.26 9.02 1.20
C PRO A 153 11.54 8.18 1.36
N ALA A 154 11.85 7.82 2.59
CA ALA A 154 12.84 6.82 2.96
C ALA A 154 12.18 5.43 2.98
N LEU A 155 12.96 4.37 2.74
CA LEU A 155 12.46 3.01 2.65
C LEU A 155 13.30 2.07 3.53
N ILE A 156 12.64 1.06 4.11
CA ILE A 156 13.29 -0.11 4.72
C ILE A 156 12.67 -1.35 4.09
N HIS A 157 13.50 -2.16 3.44
CA HIS A 157 13.06 -3.35 2.71
C HIS A 157 13.22 -4.62 3.55
N SER A 158 12.17 -5.43 3.62
CA SER A 158 12.26 -6.81 4.10
C SER A 158 12.49 -7.79 2.94
N LYS A 159 13.07 -8.96 3.28
CA LYS A 159 13.05 -10.13 2.39
C LYS A 159 11.64 -10.71 2.32
N PHE A 160 11.37 -11.54 1.31
CA PHE A 160 10.15 -12.32 1.26
C PHE A 160 10.11 -13.38 2.35
N PHE A 161 8.91 -13.65 2.86
CA PHE A 161 8.67 -14.84 3.65
C PHE A 161 8.52 -16.02 2.68
N PRO A 162 9.32 -17.10 2.84
CA PRO A 162 9.30 -18.22 1.91
C PRO A 162 7.96 -18.96 1.96
N ALA A 163 7.57 -19.57 0.84
CA ALA A 163 6.43 -20.49 0.79
C ALA A 163 6.77 -21.81 1.49
N LEU A 164 5.73 -22.58 1.86
CA LEU A 164 5.91 -23.91 2.47
C LEU A 164 6.67 -24.89 1.57
N GLN A 165 6.58 -24.75 0.24
CA GLN A 165 7.24 -25.63 -0.73
C GLN A 165 8.72 -25.31 -0.96
N GLY A 166 9.24 -24.19 -0.44
CA GLY A 166 10.65 -23.81 -0.55
C GLY A 166 10.90 -22.32 -0.68
N ASP A 167 12.19 -21.96 -0.70
CA ASP A 167 12.70 -20.58 -0.74
C ASP A 167 12.66 -19.93 -2.13
N ASN A 168 12.38 -20.71 -3.18
CA ASN A 168 12.24 -20.19 -4.55
C ASN A 168 10.89 -19.51 -4.83
N THR A 169 9.91 -19.65 -3.93
CA THR A 169 8.57 -19.05 -4.09
C THR A 169 8.18 -18.27 -2.83
N LYS A 170 7.36 -17.23 -3.01
CA LYS A 170 6.80 -16.45 -1.90
C LYS A 170 5.45 -17.03 -1.47
N MET A 171 5.15 -16.93 -0.18
CA MET A 171 3.84 -17.29 0.36
C MET A 171 2.74 -16.45 -0.32
N SER A 172 1.66 -17.10 -0.77
CA SER A 172 0.55 -16.43 -1.46
C SER A 172 -0.80 -17.01 -1.05
N ALA A 173 -1.76 -16.14 -0.72
CA ALA A 173 -3.13 -16.56 -0.44
C ALA A 173 -3.87 -17.16 -1.66
N SER A 174 -3.31 -17.00 -2.87
CA SER A 174 -3.84 -17.65 -4.08
C SER A 174 -3.50 -19.14 -4.18
N ASP A 175 -2.59 -19.64 -3.36
CA ASP A 175 -2.24 -21.06 -3.24
C ASP A 175 -2.32 -21.44 -1.76
N GLU A 176 -3.44 -22.04 -1.36
CA GLU A 176 -3.72 -22.45 0.02
C GLU A 176 -2.68 -23.44 0.56
N THR A 177 -1.97 -24.18 -0.30
CA THR A 177 -0.93 -25.10 0.14
C THR A 177 0.42 -24.42 0.39
N SER A 178 0.56 -23.16 -0.05
CA SER A 178 1.79 -22.38 0.08
C SER A 178 1.91 -21.59 1.38
N ALA A 179 0.81 -21.47 2.14
CA ALA A 179 0.67 -20.52 3.23
C ALA A 179 0.14 -21.15 4.51
N ILE A 180 0.54 -20.58 5.65
CA ILE A 180 -0.14 -20.78 6.94
C ILE A 180 -0.93 -19.50 7.19
N PHE A 181 -2.25 -19.63 7.30
CA PHE A 181 -3.13 -18.50 7.50
C PHE A 181 -3.29 -18.19 8.98
N ILE A 182 -3.51 -16.91 9.30
CA ILE A 182 -3.80 -16.46 10.67
C ILE A 182 -5.15 -16.98 11.20
N THR A 183 -5.98 -17.53 10.32
CA THR A 183 -7.25 -18.19 10.65
C THR A 183 -7.11 -19.70 10.80
N ASP A 184 -5.93 -20.27 10.53
CA ASP A 184 -5.74 -21.72 10.65
C ASP A 184 -5.85 -22.18 12.10
N THR A 185 -6.59 -23.27 12.29
CA THR A 185 -6.68 -23.93 13.59
C THR A 185 -5.34 -24.58 13.95
N PRO A 186 -5.08 -24.87 15.25
CA PRO A 186 -3.87 -25.57 15.67
C PRO A 186 -3.64 -26.93 14.99
N ASN A 187 -4.70 -27.57 14.49
CA ASN A 187 -4.61 -28.83 13.75
C ASN A 187 -4.28 -28.65 12.27
N GLN A 188 -4.65 -27.51 11.64
CA GLN A 188 -4.26 -27.21 10.26
C GLN A 188 -2.79 -26.77 10.16
N ILE A 189 -2.26 -26.18 11.23
CA ILE A 189 -0.85 -25.76 11.32
C ILE A 189 0.11 -26.94 11.51
N LYS A 190 -0.35 -28.03 12.16
CA LYS A 190 0.44 -29.22 12.47
C LYS A 190 0.58 -30.16 11.30
#